data_AF-A0A0J7K0D1-F1
#
_entry.id   AF-A0A0J7K0D1-F1
#
_cell.length_a   1.000
_cell.length_b   1.000
_cell.length_c   1.000
_cell.angle_alpha   90.00
_cell.angle_beta   90.00
_cell.angle_gamma   90.00
#
_symmetry.space_group_name_H-M   'P 1'
#
loop_
_entity.id
_entity.type
_entity.pdbx_description
1 polymer ?
#
loop_
_entity_poly.entity_id
_entity_poly.type
_entity_poly.pdbx_seq_one_letter_code
_entity_poly.pdbx_strand_id
1 'polypeptide(L)'
;MTDILNIGDEPIFDDRIVKIENHTYNPFANTTFGHSDEIRIPIHEIRIPIQQQDLYTLPHENFLYIEGELRINEPSEGSNVELGNNCVAFMFDEIRYELDGVEID
;
A
#
# COMPACT_ATOMS: atom_id res chain seq x y z
N MET A 1 -43.77 37.07 -0.94
CA MET A 1 -44.56 35.84 -1.18
C MET A 1 -44.32 35.48 -2.64
N THR A 2 -43.47 34.55 -3.02
CA THR A 2 -42.63 33.57 -2.28
C THR A 2 -41.62 33.08 -3.32
N ASP A 3 -40.32 33.35 -3.12
CA ASP A 3 -39.23 32.84 -3.98
C ASP A 3 -38.93 31.37 -3.61
N ILE A 4 -39.92 30.50 -3.81
CA ILE A 4 -39.78 29.08 -3.50
C ILE A 4 -39.19 28.38 -4.74
N LEU A 5 -37.93 27.97 -4.61
CA LEU A 5 -37.27 27.10 -5.56
C LEU A 5 -37.94 25.73 -5.54
N ASN A 6 -38.59 25.36 -6.64
CA ASN A 6 -39.27 24.09 -6.81
C ASN A 6 -38.30 23.07 -7.43
N ILE A 7 -37.77 22.17 -6.62
CA ILE A 7 -36.86 21.11 -7.06
C ILE A 7 -37.72 19.84 -7.24
N GLY A 8 -38.32 19.71 -8.42
CA GLY A 8 -39.23 18.60 -8.76
C GLY A 8 -38.59 17.44 -9.50
N ASP A 9 -37.30 17.54 -9.81
CA ASP A 9 -36.57 16.51 -10.54
C ASP A 9 -36.07 15.41 -9.59
N GLU A 10 -36.07 14.17 -10.07
CA GLU A 10 -35.53 13.03 -9.34
C GLU A 10 -34.02 13.23 -9.08
N PRO A 11 -33.53 12.92 -7.87
CA PRO A 11 -32.11 13.00 -7.59
C PRO A 11 -31.34 12.02 -8.48
N ILE A 12 -30.33 12.53 -9.19
CA ILE A 12 -29.39 11.74 -9.97
C ILE A 12 -28.17 11.48 -9.08
N PHE A 13 -27.90 10.21 -8.79
CA PHE A 13 -26.71 9.77 -8.09
C PHE A 13 -25.64 9.39 -9.12
N ASP A 14 -24.43 9.94 -8.96
CA ASP A 14 -23.27 9.61 -9.78
C ASP A 14 -22.28 8.78 -8.95
N ASP A 15 -22.19 7.49 -9.26
CA ASP A 15 -21.33 6.53 -8.55
C ASP A 15 -19.95 6.38 -9.21
N ARG A 16 -19.57 7.29 -10.10
CA ARG A 16 -18.29 7.21 -10.81
C ARG A 16 -17.12 7.53 -9.87
N ILE A 17 -16.02 6.78 -10.04
CA ILE A 17 -14.74 7.13 -9.43
C ILE A 17 -14.27 8.46 -10.03
N VAL A 18 -14.26 9.51 -9.22
CA VAL A 18 -13.86 10.86 -9.64
C VAL A 18 -12.34 11.08 -9.56
N LYS A 19 -11.62 10.28 -8.76
CA LYS A 19 -10.20 10.46 -8.48
C LYS A 19 -9.57 9.17 -7.96
N ILE A 20 -8.33 8.91 -8.37
CA ILE A 20 -7.46 7.87 -7.81
C ILE A 20 -6.19 8.57 -7.34
N GLU A 21 -5.74 8.27 -6.13
CA GLU A 21 -4.51 8.80 -5.55
C GLU A 21 -3.64 7.66 -5.03
N ASN A 22 -2.34 7.76 -5.30
CA ASN A 22 -1.35 6.81 -4.79
C ASN A 22 -0.58 7.47 -3.64
N HIS A 23 -0.42 6.70 -2.56
CA HIS A 23 0.28 7.14 -1.35
C HIS A 23 1.48 6.22 -1.09
N THR A 24 2.59 6.81 -0.67
CA THR A 24 3.80 6.06 -0.31
C THR A 24 3.84 5.88 1.19
N TYR A 25 3.90 4.63 1.63
CA TYR A 25 4.01 4.27 3.04
C TYR A 25 5.37 3.64 3.31
N ASN A 26 6.01 4.09 4.40
CA ASN A 26 7.22 3.43 4.87
C ASN A 26 6.82 2.27 5.81
N PRO A 27 7.36 1.06 5.60
CA PRO A 27 7.08 -0.06 6.48
C PRO A 27 7.62 0.20 7.88
N PHE A 28 6.89 -0.26 8.90
CA PHE A 28 7.41 -0.41 10.24
C PHE A 28 8.07 -1.79 10.36
N ALA A 29 9.38 -1.82 10.56
CA ALA A 29 10.13 -3.01 10.92
C ALA A 29 10.73 -2.80 12.31
N ASN A 30 10.45 -3.70 13.25
CA ASN A 30 10.93 -3.58 14.63
C ASN A 30 12.38 -4.04 14.84
N THR A 31 13.01 -4.64 13.83
CA THR A 31 14.38 -5.18 13.92
C THR A 31 15.10 -5.08 12.59
N THR A 32 16.43 -5.01 12.66
CA THR A 32 17.36 -5.22 11.55
C THR A 32 16.93 -6.42 10.70
N PHE A 33 16.78 -6.23 9.38
CA PHE A 33 16.45 -7.27 8.37
C PHE A 33 17.24 -8.57 8.59
N GLY A 34 16.71 -9.44 9.42
CA GLY A 34 17.35 -10.63 9.94
C GLY A 34 16.50 -11.84 9.59
N HIS A 35 16.54 -12.24 8.31
CA HIS A 35 15.99 -13.49 7.77
C HIS A 35 14.56 -13.85 8.24
N SER A 36 13.58 -13.74 7.34
CA SER A 36 12.17 -14.08 7.63
C SER A 36 11.49 -13.10 8.58
N ASP A 37 11.80 -11.81 8.45
CA ASP A 37 11.10 -10.76 9.21
C ASP A 37 9.70 -10.51 8.65
N GLU A 38 8.79 -10.16 9.56
CA GLU A 38 7.45 -9.65 9.25
C GLU A 38 7.56 -8.14 8.94
N ILE A 39 7.06 -7.73 7.76
CA ILE A 39 6.90 -6.32 7.44
C ILE A 39 5.45 -5.90 7.72
N ARG A 40 5.30 -4.85 8.54
CA ARG A 40 4.01 -4.18 8.75
C ARG A 40 3.95 -2.89 7.95
N ILE A 41 2.99 -2.81 7.04
CA ILE A 41 2.75 -1.58 6.28
C ILE A 41 1.60 -0.83 6.96
N PRO A 42 1.88 0.31 7.62
CA PRO A 42 0.84 1.11 8.25
C PRO A 42 0.03 1.85 7.19
N ILE A 43 -1.29 1.67 7.19
CA ILE A 43 -2.19 2.40 6.29
C ILE A 43 -2.64 3.74 6.92
N HIS A 44 -1.84 4.28 7.85
CA HIS A 44 -2.23 5.38 8.76
C HIS A 44 -2.60 6.70 8.06
N GLU A 45 -2.20 6.92 6.80
CA GLU A 45 -2.50 8.15 6.05
C GLU A 45 -3.93 8.18 5.46
N ILE A 46 -4.70 7.08 5.53
CA ILE A 46 -6.13 7.08 5.16
C ILE A 46 -7.01 7.74 6.26
N ARG A 47 -6.38 8.35 7.27
CA ARG A 47 -7.10 9.13 8.30
C ARG A 47 -7.47 10.55 7.86
N ILE A 48 -6.96 11.06 6.73
CA ILE A 48 -7.08 12.48 6.36
C ILE A 48 -8.07 12.75 5.19
N PRO A 49 -8.96 11.83 4.74
CA PRO A 49 -10.30 11.82 5.35
C PRO A 49 -11.16 10.55 5.09
N ILE A 50 -11.05 9.47 5.89
CA ILE A 50 -12.14 8.47 6.00
C ILE A 50 -13.41 9.06 6.67
N GLN A 51 -13.37 10.33 7.08
CA GLN A 51 -14.59 11.08 7.44
C GLN A 51 -15.53 11.32 6.24
N GLN A 52 -15.10 11.02 5.01
CA GLN A 52 -15.97 10.97 3.84
C GLN A 52 -16.36 9.51 3.57
N GLN A 53 -17.66 9.21 3.65
CA GLN A 53 -18.25 7.86 3.53
C GLN A 53 -18.05 7.20 2.15
N ASP A 54 -17.35 7.89 1.23
CA ASP A 54 -17.22 7.56 -0.20
C ASP A 54 -15.79 7.21 -0.63
N LEU A 55 -14.83 7.13 0.30
CA LEU A 55 -13.43 6.77 -0.01
C LEU A 55 -13.20 5.26 0.16
N TYR A 56 -12.82 4.59 -0.94
CA TYR A 56 -12.45 3.17 -0.93
C TYR A 56 -10.94 3.00 -1.01
N THR A 57 -10.42 2.06 -0.22
CA THR A 57 -9.03 1.63 -0.28
C THR A 57 -8.93 0.42 -1.21
N LEU A 58 -7.92 0.40 -2.10
CA LEU A 58 -7.71 -0.71 -3.03
C LEU A 58 -6.38 -1.43 -2.74
N PRO A 59 -6.29 -2.30 -1.71
CA PRO A 59 -5.04 -2.94 -1.32
C PRO A 59 -4.37 -3.77 -2.42
N HIS A 60 -5.15 -4.33 -3.34
CA HIS A 60 -4.65 -5.16 -4.44
C HIS A 60 -3.91 -4.37 -5.53
N GLU A 61 -4.03 -3.03 -5.56
CA GLU A 61 -3.26 -2.17 -6.46
C GLU A 61 -1.95 -1.67 -5.83
N ASN A 62 -1.62 -2.13 -4.62
CA ASN A 62 -0.37 -1.78 -3.96
C ASN A 62 0.83 -2.55 -4.54
N PHE A 63 2.02 -1.95 -4.43
CA PHE A 63 3.29 -2.57 -4.77
C PHE A 63 4.37 -2.21 -3.74
N LEU A 64 5.35 -3.09 -3.57
CA LEU A 64 6.53 -2.84 -2.74
C LEU A 64 7.63 -2.20 -3.56
N TYR A 65 8.11 -1.04 -3.13
CA TYR A 65 9.35 -0.45 -3.65
C TYR A 65 10.53 -0.94 -2.81
N ILE A 66 11.48 -1.61 -3.45
CA ILE A 66 12.64 -2.20 -2.78
C ILE A 66 13.91 -1.70 -3.44
N GLU A 67 14.77 -1.13 -2.62
CA GLU A 67 16.09 -0.67 -3.01
C GLU A 67 17.14 -1.42 -2.19
N GLY A 68 18.21 -1.86 -2.85
CA GLY A 68 19.28 -2.60 -2.20
C GLY A 68 20.49 -2.78 -3.11
N GLU A 69 21.61 -3.20 -2.52
CA GLU A 69 22.85 -3.48 -3.22
C GLU A 69 23.16 -4.98 -3.16
N LEU A 70 23.36 -5.60 -4.32
CA LEU A 70 23.78 -7.00 -4.41
C LEU A 70 25.31 -7.09 -4.31
N ARG A 71 25.82 -7.76 -3.27
CA ARG A 71 27.26 -7.91 -3.03
C ARG A 71 27.70 -9.38 -3.07
N ILE A 72 28.86 -9.61 -3.68
CA ILE A 72 29.53 -10.92 -3.70
C ILE A 72 30.65 -10.88 -2.67
N ASN A 73 30.58 -11.70 -1.62
CA ASN A 73 31.57 -11.71 -0.55
C ASN A 73 32.92 -12.29 -1.02
N GLU A 74 32.91 -13.32 -1.87
CA GLU A 74 34.10 -13.98 -2.41
C GLU A 74 33.99 -14.14 -3.94
N PRO A 75 34.26 -13.08 -4.72
CA PRO A 75 34.18 -13.15 -6.17
C PRO A 75 35.31 -14.01 -6.73
N SER A 76 34.96 -14.97 -7.59
CA SER A 76 35.91 -15.73 -8.41
C SER A 76 35.96 -15.16 -9.83
N GLU A 77 37.00 -15.47 -10.61
CA GLU A 77 37.02 -15.08 -12.03
C GLU A 77 35.76 -15.60 -12.73
N GLY A 78 34.97 -14.71 -13.34
CA GLY A 78 33.69 -15.04 -13.98
C GLY A 78 32.48 -15.19 -13.06
N SER A 79 32.57 -14.84 -11.77
CA SER A 79 31.40 -14.85 -10.89
C SER A 79 30.37 -13.79 -11.31
N ASN A 80 29.19 -14.27 -11.71
CA ASN A 80 28.00 -13.46 -11.95
C ASN A 80 26.93 -13.88 -10.92
N VAL A 81 26.25 -12.91 -10.31
CA VAL A 81 25.13 -13.18 -9.41
C VAL A 81 23.90 -12.52 -10.01
N GLU A 82 22.90 -13.35 -10.24
CA GLU A 82 21.61 -12.93 -10.77
C GLU A 82 20.55 -13.14 -9.69
N LEU A 83 19.61 -12.21 -9.61
CA LEU A 83 18.44 -12.37 -8.77
C LEU A 83 17.53 -13.41 -9.42
N GLY A 84 17.31 -14.53 -8.72
CA GLY A 84 16.36 -15.54 -9.14
C GLY A 84 14.91 -15.04 -9.15
N ASN A 85 14.00 -15.87 -9.65
CA ASN A 85 12.58 -15.52 -9.67
C ASN A 85 12.07 -15.23 -8.26
N ASN A 86 11.44 -14.06 -8.10
CA ASN A 86 10.82 -13.60 -6.86
C ASN A 86 11.77 -13.56 -5.64
N CYS A 87 13.05 -13.22 -5.84
CA CYS A 87 14.06 -13.15 -4.77
C CYS A 87 13.60 -12.33 -3.54
N VAL A 88 12.86 -11.26 -3.79
CA VAL A 88 12.27 -10.37 -2.79
C VAL A 88 11.29 -11.09 -1.89
N ALA A 89 10.39 -11.91 -2.45
CA ALA A 89 9.39 -12.60 -1.63
C ALA A 89 10.02 -13.59 -0.66
N PHE A 90 11.21 -14.11 -0.96
CA PHE A 90 11.96 -14.97 -0.05
C PHE A 90 12.70 -14.20 1.05
N MET A 91 12.74 -12.86 1.02
CA MET A 91 13.32 -12.07 2.09
C MET A 91 12.38 -11.94 3.31
N PHE A 92 11.08 -12.14 3.10
CA PHE A 92 10.03 -11.95 4.10
C PHE A 92 9.31 -13.26 4.36
N ASP A 93 8.95 -13.52 5.62
CA ASP A 93 8.05 -14.64 5.94
C ASP A 93 6.60 -14.25 5.64
N GLU A 94 6.26 -12.99 5.93
CA GLU A 94 4.91 -12.46 5.80
C GLU A 94 4.91 -10.95 5.59
N ILE A 95 3.92 -10.46 4.84
CA ILE A 95 3.66 -9.02 4.63
C ILE A 95 2.23 -8.76 5.07
N ARG A 96 2.04 -7.96 6.11
CA ARG A 96 0.73 -7.67 6.69
C ARG A 96 0.33 -6.21 6.55
N TYR A 97 -0.95 -5.99 6.26
CA TYR A 97 -1.56 -4.67 6.25
C TYR A 97 -2.19 -4.37 7.61
N GLU A 98 -1.86 -3.21 8.17
CA GLU A 98 -2.42 -2.74 9.43
C GLU A 98 -3.21 -1.45 9.20
N LEU A 99 -4.51 -1.49 9.53
CA LEU A 99 -5.42 -0.33 9.51
C LEU A 99 -5.83 -0.01 10.95
N ASP A 100 -5.48 1.18 11.43
CA ASP A 100 -5.79 1.64 12.79
C ASP A 100 -5.38 0.66 13.92
N GLY A 101 -4.25 -0.03 13.79
CA GLY A 101 -3.80 -1.01 14.80
C GLY A 101 -4.39 -2.40 14.63
N VAL A 102 -5.24 -2.61 13.63
CA VAL A 102 -5.91 -3.87 13.33
C VAL A 102 -5.35 -4.45 12.04
N GLU A 103 -4.94 -5.71 12.09
CA GLU A 103 -4.56 -6.49 10.91
C GLU A 103 -5.78 -6.75 10.03
N ILE A 104 -5.67 -6.49 8.74
CA ILE A 104 -6.78 -6.56 7.78
C ILE A 104 -6.53 -7.54 6.61
N ASP A 105 -5.60 -8.49 6.80
CA ASP A 105 -5.38 -9.59 5.86
C ASP A 105 -6.62 -10.52 5.75
#